data_AF-A0AAQ4DZ94-F1
#
_entry.id   AF-A0AAQ4DZ94-F1
#
_cell.length_a   1.000
_cell.length_b   1.000
_cell.length_c   1.000
_cell.angle_alpha   90.00
_cell.angle_beta   90.00
_cell.angle_gamma   90.00
#
_symmetry.space_group_name_H-M   'P 1'
#
loop_
_entity.id
_entity.type
_entity.pdbx_description
1 polymer ?
#
loop_
_entity_poly.entity_id
_entity_poly.type
_entity_poly.pdbx_seq_one_letter_code
_entity_poly.pdbx_strand_id
1 'polypeptide(L)'
;MVHCIVYISAKQSVELVMNQLLNLQEKLRDSHPDVRNVFSSAGGKQKGVDQIDSEDEEIPSDTEPEESDEGSEGPVEAGSTKRKPVEQMHPKKLAKYRKMDDCISSAAEFWKSFEPYRNSTIEKWYERTRLLSGKVGRGFASLEQSPVKQIKHILMDEERLLRRTQTKRSSYKILGDEEVTNNEEQNQGTADVDEEIFDDDDFYHHLLREIIERKTSSTDNPVALSRQWLEIQKLRKKVKRKVDTRASKGRKIRYDIIPKLVNYMAPLDRATYSDEAKTELFGSLFGQKKYGK
;
A
#
# COMPACT_ATOMS: atom_id res chain seq x y z
N MET A 1 -4.69 22.60 24.16
CA MET A 1 -5.11 21.63 25.20
C MET A 1 -5.99 20.53 24.63
N VAL A 2 -7.08 20.85 23.90
CA VAL A 2 -7.96 19.85 23.25
C VAL A 2 -7.22 18.94 22.26
N HIS A 3 -6.32 19.49 21.43
CA HIS A 3 -5.50 18.71 20.50
C HIS A 3 -4.62 17.65 21.19
N CYS A 4 -4.02 17.97 22.34
CA CYS A 4 -3.22 17.00 23.10
C CYS A 4 -4.07 15.88 23.69
N ILE A 5 -5.28 16.19 24.16
CA ILE A 5 -6.20 15.19 24.74
C ILE A 5 -6.69 14.23 23.65
N VAL A 6 -7.06 14.76 22.48
CA VAL A 6 -7.46 13.94 21.32
C VAL A 6 -6.32 13.04 20.85
N TYR A 7 -5.09 13.58 20.76
CA TYR A 7 -3.91 12.78 20.39
C TYR A 7 -3.60 11.66 21.37
N ILE A 8 -3.64 11.96 22.69
CA ILE A 8 -3.40 10.95 23.73
C ILE A 8 -4.48 9.85 23.69
N SER A 9 -5.74 10.25 23.54
CA SER A 9 -6.87 9.31 23.43
C SER A 9 -6.78 8.45 22.17
N ALA A 10 -6.41 9.04 21.03
CA ALA A 10 -6.20 8.31 19.78
C ALA A 10 -5.05 7.29 19.93
N LYS A 11 -3.91 7.70 20.48
CA LYS A 11 -2.77 6.80 20.73
C LYS A 11 -3.17 5.61 21.60
N GLN A 12 -3.86 5.86 22.72
CA GLN A 12 -4.35 4.80 23.61
C GLN A 12 -5.34 3.86 22.91
N SER A 13 -6.19 4.40 22.04
CA SER A 13 -7.15 3.61 21.27
C SER A 13 -6.47 2.71 20.24
N VAL A 14 -5.43 3.21 19.56
CA VAL A 14 -4.65 2.39 18.60
C VAL A 14 -3.87 1.31 19.34
N GLU A 15 -3.23 1.62 20.47
CA GLU A 15 -2.60 0.62 21.33
C GLU A 15 -3.61 -0.43 21.80
N LEU A 16 -4.84 -0.01 22.14
CA LEU A 16 -5.92 -0.90 22.54
C LEU A 16 -6.26 -1.92 21.46
N VAL A 17 -6.52 -1.44 20.24
CA VAL A 17 -6.80 -2.28 19.08
C VAL A 17 -5.66 -3.24 18.78
N MET A 18 -4.41 -2.76 18.80
CA MET A 18 -3.25 -3.61 18.51
C MET A 18 -3.12 -4.77 19.51
N ASN A 19 -3.32 -4.50 20.81
CA ASN A 19 -3.31 -5.55 21.83
C ASN A 19 -4.46 -6.57 21.63
N GLN A 20 -5.63 -6.11 21.19
CA GLN A 20 -6.76 -7.01 20.87
C GLN A 20 -6.44 -7.90 19.66
N LEU A 21 -5.81 -7.35 18.62
CA LEU A 21 -5.38 -8.10 17.44
C LEU A 21 -4.34 -9.16 17.79
N LEU A 22 -3.37 -8.83 18.67
CA LEU A 22 -2.41 -9.81 19.16
C LEU A 22 -3.07 -10.92 19.98
N ASN A 23 -4.05 -10.60 20.81
CA ASN A 23 -4.81 -11.60 21.55
C ASN A 23 -5.60 -12.53 20.61
N LEU A 24 -6.18 -11.97 19.54
CA LEU A 24 -6.85 -12.74 18.51
C LEU A 24 -5.85 -13.66 17.79
N GLN A 25 -4.66 -13.15 17.43
CA GLN A 25 -3.60 -13.95 16.81
C GLN A 25 -3.17 -15.14 17.69
N GLU A 26 -3.00 -14.92 19.00
CA GLU A 26 -2.68 -15.99 19.95
C GLU A 26 -3.80 -17.05 20.03
N LYS A 27 -5.06 -16.61 20.08
CA LYS A 27 -6.21 -17.53 20.07
C LYS A 27 -6.32 -18.34 18.77
N LEU A 28 -6.12 -17.69 17.62
CA LEU A 28 -6.14 -18.36 16.32
C LEU A 28 -4.98 -19.35 16.17
N ARG A 29 -3.80 -19.03 16.72
CA ARG A 29 -2.68 -19.97 16.81
C ARG A 29 -3.06 -21.18 17.65
N ASP A 30 -3.63 -20.96 18.83
CA ASP A 30 -3.92 -22.03 19.78
C ASP A 30 -5.07 -22.94 19.32
N SER A 31 -6.00 -22.42 18.52
CA SER A 31 -7.10 -23.19 17.93
C SER A 31 -6.66 -24.12 16.79
N HIS A 32 -5.51 -23.87 16.14
CA HIS A 32 -5.00 -24.67 15.03
C HIS A 32 -3.77 -25.47 15.48
N PRO A 33 -3.90 -26.80 15.71
CA PRO A 33 -2.81 -27.61 16.27
C PRO A 33 -1.55 -27.61 15.39
N ASP A 34 -1.72 -27.62 14.07
CA ASP A 34 -0.60 -27.59 13.11
C ASP A 34 0.26 -26.35 13.27
N VAL A 35 -0.38 -25.18 13.44
CA VAL A 35 0.29 -23.90 13.64
C VAL A 35 0.89 -23.85 15.04
N ARG A 36 0.16 -24.28 16.07
CA ARG A 36 0.63 -24.34 17.47
C ARG A 36 1.92 -25.16 17.61
N ASN A 37 2.03 -26.26 16.88
CA ASN A 37 3.21 -27.13 16.92
C ASN A 37 4.47 -26.44 16.39
N VAL A 38 4.34 -25.51 15.43
CA VAL A 38 5.46 -24.70 14.91
C VAL A 38 6.07 -23.83 16.01
N PHE A 39 5.23 -23.25 16.88
CA PHE A 39 5.67 -22.43 18.00
C PHE A 39 6.09 -23.24 19.23
N SER A 40 5.62 -24.48 19.35
CA SER A 40 5.97 -25.39 20.45
C SER A 40 7.29 -26.15 20.19
N SER A 41 7.62 -26.41 18.93
CA SER A 41 8.83 -27.13 18.51
C SER A 41 10.09 -26.26 18.47
N ALA A 42 9.97 -24.92 18.56
CA ALA A 42 11.12 -24.01 18.65
C ALA A 42 11.99 -24.19 19.91
N GLY A 43 11.53 -24.96 20.91
CA GLY A 43 12.30 -25.34 22.11
C GLY A 43 12.92 -26.75 22.07
N GLY A 44 12.74 -27.52 21.00
CA GLY A 44 13.17 -28.92 20.93
C GLY A 44 13.91 -29.24 19.62
N LYS A 45 15.13 -29.76 19.75
CA LYS A 45 15.98 -30.26 18.66
C LYS A 45 15.18 -30.95 17.55
N GLN A 46 15.49 -30.61 16.30
CA GLN A 46 15.11 -31.38 15.12
C GLN A 46 15.32 -32.88 15.37
N LYS A 47 14.23 -33.65 15.26
CA LYS A 47 14.27 -35.10 15.04
C LYS A 47 13.59 -35.38 13.72
N GLY A 48 14.35 -36.05 12.85
CA GLY A 48 13.93 -37.16 12.00
C GLY A 48 12.68 -36.96 11.14
N VAL A 49 12.91 -36.96 9.83
CA VAL A 49 11.95 -37.38 8.82
C VAL A 49 11.28 -38.68 9.27
N ASP A 50 9.96 -38.66 9.45
CA ASP A 50 9.15 -39.86 9.44
C ASP A 50 8.04 -39.70 8.38
N GLN A 51 7.93 -40.75 7.59
CA GLN A 51 6.96 -40.97 6.52
C GLN A 51 5.55 -40.84 7.09
N ILE A 52 4.70 -40.06 6.45
CA ILE A 52 3.26 -40.09 6.72
C ILE A 52 2.64 -40.99 5.67
N ASP A 53 2.20 -42.11 6.20
CA ASP A 53 1.44 -43.19 5.59
C ASP A 53 0.14 -42.68 4.96
N SER A 54 -0.34 -43.41 3.97
CA SER A 54 -1.45 -43.03 3.10
C SER A 54 -2.76 -43.62 3.57
N GLU A 55 -3.66 -42.84 4.17
CA GLU A 55 -5.08 -43.20 4.33
C GLU A 55 -5.89 -41.89 4.32
N ASP A 56 -6.58 -41.59 3.23
CA ASP A 56 -7.99 -41.91 2.99
C ASP A 56 -8.89 -40.72 3.40
N GLU A 57 -8.98 -39.73 2.53
CA GLU A 57 -10.06 -38.74 2.57
C GLU A 57 -10.98 -39.00 1.38
N GLU A 58 -11.94 -39.89 1.60
CA GLU A 58 -13.11 -40.06 0.76
C GLU A 58 -13.89 -38.74 0.68
N ILE A 59 -14.28 -38.40 -0.54
CA ILE A 59 -15.11 -37.25 -0.87
C ILE A 59 -16.55 -37.58 -0.45
N PRO A 60 -17.21 -36.82 0.45
CA PRO A 60 -18.64 -37.02 0.67
C PRO A 60 -19.39 -36.42 -0.54
N SER A 61 -19.86 -37.34 -1.37
CA SER A 61 -20.74 -37.09 -2.51
C SER A 61 -22.09 -36.53 -2.05
N ASP A 62 -22.47 -35.45 -2.72
CA ASP A 62 -23.78 -34.81 -2.85
C ASP A 62 -24.95 -35.80 -2.97
N THR A 63 -26.00 -35.63 -2.17
CA THR A 63 -27.39 -36.09 -2.41
C THR A 63 -28.35 -35.36 -1.47
N GLU A 64 -29.17 -34.45 -2.00
CA GLU A 64 -30.39 -33.94 -1.34
C GLU A 64 -31.49 -35.02 -1.29
N PRO A 65 -32.44 -34.91 -0.33
CA PRO A 65 -33.79 -34.52 -0.75
C PRO A 65 -34.62 -33.73 0.29
N GLU A 66 -35.38 -32.75 -0.23
CA GLU A 66 -36.83 -32.48 -0.11
C GLU A 66 -37.55 -32.44 1.27
N GLU A 67 -38.64 -31.66 1.23
CA GLU A 67 -39.42 -31.04 2.29
C GLU A 67 -40.27 -31.97 3.19
N SER A 68 -40.59 -31.49 4.39
CA SER A 68 -41.96 -31.61 4.95
C SER A 68 -42.22 -30.57 6.05
N ASP A 69 -43.18 -29.70 5.75
CA ASP A 69 -43.93 -28.78 6.62
C ASP A 69 -44.90 -29.55 7.54
N GLU A 70 -45.19 -28.99 8.72
CA GLU A 70 -46.53 -28.94 9.37
C GLU A 70 -46.40 -28.21 10.74
N GLY A 71 -47.16 -27.12 10.88
CA GLY A 71 -47.23 -26.30 12.09
C GLY A 71 -48.27 -26.76 13.12
N SER A 72 -48.27 -26.11 14.29
CA SER A 72 -49.49 -25.91 15.10
C SER A 72 -49.30 -24.80 16.13
N GLU A 73 -50.35 -23.98 16.25
CA GLU A 73 -50.48 -22.73 17.01
C GLU A 73 -50.66 -22.91 18.54
N GLY A 74 -50.55 -21.79 19.28
CA GLY A 74 -50.59 -21.65 20.76
C GLY A 74 -51.97 -21.88 21.44
N PRO A 75 -52.36 -21.25 22.59
CA PRO A 75 -51.88 -19.97 23.13
C PRO A 75 -51.87 -19.76 24.68
N VAL A 76 -51.54 -18.51 25.09
CA VAL A 76 -51.84 -17.73 26.33
C VAL A 76 -51.22 -18.05 27.71
N GLU A 77 -50.52 -17.07 28.30
CA GLU A 77 -50.97 -16.33 29.51
C GLU A 77 -49.96 -15.25 29.94
N ALA A 78 -50.47 -14.17 30.50
CA ALA A 78 -49.79 -12.89 30.73
C ALA A 78 -49.26 -12.79 32.18
N GLY A 79 -48.01 -12.35 32.35
CA GLY A 79 -47.41 -12.19 33.67
C GLY A 79 -46.35 -11.08 33.73
N SER A 80 -46.80 -9.86 34.01
CA SER A 80 -45.98 -8.68 34.24
C SER A 80 -45.06 -8.84 35.46
N THR A 81 -43.72 -8.84 35.28
CA THR A 81 -42.81 -8.47 36.37
C THR A 81 -41.57 -7.67 35.91
N LYS A 82 -41.45 -6.50 36.55
CA LYS A 82 -40.39 -5.50 36.65
C LYS A 82 -39.00 -5.82 36.06
N ARG A 83 -38.58 -4.91 35.16
CA ARG A 83 -37.21 -4.65 34.69
C ARG A 83 -36.24 -4.49 35.87
N LYS A 84 -35.15 -5.27 35.90
CA LYS A 84 -33.93 -4.97 36.66
C LYS A 84 -32.87 -4.41 35.71
N PRO A 85 -32.06 -3.41 36.12
CA PRO A 85 -31.04 -2.82 35.25
C PRO A 85 -29.98 -3.87 34.91
N VAL A 86 -29.60 -3.92 33.64
CA VAL A 86 -28.44 -4.67 33.16
C VAL A 86 -27.21 -4.04 33.81
N GLU A 87 -26.67 -4.72 34.80
CA GLU A 87 -25.39 -4.40 35.43
C GLU A 87 -24.33 -4.49 34.34
N GLN A 88 -23.79 -3.32 33.95
CA GLN A 88 -22.70 -3.22 33.00
C GLN A 88 -21.53 -4.04 33.57
N MET A 89 -21.23 -5.17 32.94
CA MET A 89 -20.03 -5.93 33.22
C MET A 89 -18.82 -5.05 32.89
N HIS A 90 -18.28 -4.39 33.90
CA HIS A 90 -16.96 -3.79 33.83
C HIS A 90 -15.98 -4.85 33.33
N PRO A 91 -15.17 -4.59 32.29
CA PRO A 91 -14.22 -5.58 31.81
C PRO A 91 -13.23 -5.88 32.93
N LYS A 92 -13.15 -7.18 33.25
CA LYS A 92 -12.20 -7.75 34.21
C LYS A 92 -10.80 -7.25 33.87
N LYS A 93 -10.08 -6.82 34.92
CA LYS A 93 -8.72 -6.24 34.92
C LYS A 93 -7.91 -6.63 33.68
N LEU A 94 -7.61 -5.63 32.85
CA LEU A 94 -6.80 -5.75 31.64
C LEU A 94 -5.49 -6.46 31.98
N ALA A 95 -5.23 -7.58 31.30
CA ALA A 95 -3.88 -8.13 31.20
C ALA A 95 -2.92 -6.98 30.83
N LYS A 96 -1.70 -6.96 31.41
CA LYS A 96 -0.72 -5.89 31.23
C LYS A 96 -0.70 -5.41 29.77
N TYR A 97 -1.17 -4.19 29.56
CA TYR A 97 -1.15 -3.54 28.26
C TYR A 97 0.30 -3.48 27.77
N ARG A 98 0.60 -4.08 26.62
CA ARG A 98 1.91 -3.93 25.98
C ARG A 98 1.96 -2.56 25.30
N LYS A 99 3.12 -1.88 25.39
CA LYS A 99 3.34 -0.64 24.64
C LYS A 99 3.39 -0.94 23.15
N MET A 100 3.17 0.08 22.32
CA MET A 100 3.16 -0.10 20.86
C MET A 100 4.45 -0.76 20.33
N ASP A 101 5.62 -0.35 20.81
CA ASP A 101 6.91 -0.90 20.37
C ASP A 101 7.05 -2.40 20.72
N ASP A 102 6.55 -2.79 21.90
CA ASP A 102 6.51 -4.20 22.33
C ASP A 102 5.55 -5.02 21.47
N CYS A 103 4.41 -4.43 21.08
CA CYS A 103 3.44 -5.06 20.18
C CYS A 103 4.04 -5.31 18.79
N ILE A 104 4.73 -4.32 18.23
CA ILE A 104 5.39 -4.42 16.92
C ILE A 104 6.47 -5.49 16.97
N SER A 105 7.31 -5.47 18.01
CA SER A 105 8.39 -6.44 18.19
C SER A 105 7.85 -7.86 18.32
N SER A 106 6.81 -8.06 19.14
CA SER A 106 6.17 -9.36 19.30
C SER A 106 5.52 -9.87 18.01
N ALA A 107 4.93 -8.99 17.21
CA ALA A 107 4.39 -9.36 15.91
C ALA A 107 5.51 -9.80 14.95
N ALA A 108 6.62 -9.06 14.90
CA ALA A 108 7.76 -9.40 14.06
C ALA A 108 8.37 -10.77 14.42
N GLU A 109 8.53 -11.07 15.71
CA GLU A 109 9.02 -12.37 16.20
C GLU A 109 8.07 -13.53 15.83
N PHE A 110 6.76 -13.29 15.95
CA PHE A 110 5.75 -14.26 15.55
C PHE A 110 5.85 -14.58 14.05
N TRP A 111 5.89 -13.57 13.19
CA TRP A 111 5.96 -13.76 11.73
C TRP A 111 7.27 -14.42 11.30
N LYS A 112 8.39 -14.09 11.97
CA LYS A 112 9.67 -14.76 11.75
C LYS A 112 9.63 -16.25 12.09
N SER A 113 8.96 -16.60 13.19
CA SER A 113 8.78 -18.00 13.60
C SER A 113 7.78 -18.75 12.72
N PHE A 114 6.79 -18.04 12.16
CA PHE A 114 5.77 -18.59 11.28
C PHE A 114 6.24 -18.80 9.83
N GLU A 115 7.26 -18.06 9.40
CA GLU A 115 7.76 -18.07 8.02
C GLU A 115 8.07 -19.48 7.46
N PRO A 116 8.76 -20.39 8.17
CA PRO A 116 9.04 -21.73 7.66
C PRO A 116 7.77 -22.54 7.36
N TYR A 117 6.78 -22.47 8.26
CA TYR A 117 5.50 -23.15 8.09
C TYR A 117 4.70 -22.58 6.91
N ARG A 118 4.63 -21.25 6.80
CA ARG A 118 4.01 -20.56 5.65
C ARG A 118 4.63 -21.02 4.34
N ASN A 119 5.96 -20.95 4.25
CA ASN A 119 6.68 -21.28 3.02
C ASN A 119 6.51 -22.77 2.65
N SER A 120 6.61 -23.68 3.62
CA SER A 120 6.37 -25.12 3.41
C SER A 120 4.95 -25.41 2.91
N THR A 121 3.95 -24.74 3.50
CA THR A 121 2.55 -24.89 3.09
C THR A 121 2.33 -24.40 1.65
N ILE A 122 2.90 -23.24 1.29
CA ILE A 122 2.84 -22.71 -0.08
C ILE A 122 3.50 -23.68 -1.07
N GLU A 123 4.68 -24.21 -0.73
CA GLU A 123 5.40 -25.17 -1.57
C GLU A 123 4.58 -26.46 -1.78
N LYS A 124 4.00 -27.02 -0.70
CA LYS A 124 3.14 -28.22 -0.74
C LYS A 124 1.96 -28.04 -1.69
N TRP A 125 1.24 -26.93 -1.58
CA TRP A 125 0.08 -26.67 -2.45
C TRP A 125 0.47 -26.33 -3.88
N TYR A 126 1.59 -25.65 -4.08
CA TYR A 126 2.15 -25.40 -5.39
C TYR A 126 2.51 -26.73 -6.08
N GLU A 127 3.21 -27.63 -5.39
CA GLU A 127 3.57 -28.95 -5.92
C GLU A 127 2.34 -29.79 -6.26
N ARG A 128 1.35 -29.84 -5.36
CA ARG A 128 0.09 -30.56 -5.59
C ARG A 128 -0.65 -30.02 -6.82
N THR A 129 -0.76 -28.71 -6.96
CA THR A 129 -1.40 -28.06 -8.11
C THR A 129 -0.62 -28.30 -9.40
N ARG A 130 0.72 -28.23 -9.34
CA ARG A 130 1.60 -28.48 -10.48
C ARG A 130 1.45 -29.91 -11.01
N LEU A 131 1.37 -30.89 -10.11
CA LEU A 131 1.17 -32.30 -10.46
C LEU A 131 -0.21 -32.54 -11.07
N LEU A 132 -1.26 -31.95 -10.50
CA LEU A 132 -2.64 -32.08 -10.99
C LEU A 132 -2.89 -31.36 -12.33
N SER A 133 -2.13 -30.31 -12.63
CA SER A 133 -2.29 -29.53 -13.87
C SER A 133 -1.94 -30.32 -15.15
N GLY A 134 -1.34 -31.51 -15.05
CA GLY A 134 -1.02 -32.36 -16.21
C GLY A 134 -0.05 -31.74 -17.22
N LYS A 135 0.57 -30.59 -16.88
CA LYS A 135 1.56 -29.87 -17.69
C LYS A 135 2.98 -30.40 -17.49
N VAL A 136 3.15 -31.43 -16.68
CA VAL A 136 4.42 -32.14 -16.45
C VAL A 136 4.87 -32.73 -17.79
N GLY A 137 5.82 -32.09 -18.46
CA GLY A 137 6.38 -32.54 -19.74
C GLY A 137 6.22 -31.58 -20.94
N ARG A 138 5.44 -30.50 -20.82
CA ARG A 138 5.50 -29.40 -21.80
C ARG A 138 6.68 -28.48 -21.43
N GLY A 139 7.56 -28.19 -22.39
CA GLY A 139 8.92 -27.64 -22.23
C GLY A 139 9.11 -26.29 -21.52
N PHE A 140 8.15 -25.82 -20.72
CA PHE A 140 8.25 -24.66 -19.85
C PHE A 140 8.17 -25.01 -18.35
N ALA A 141 7.94 -26.28 -17.99
CA ALA A 141 7.86 -26.71 -16.59
C ALA A 141 9.17 -26.52 -15.79
N SER A 142 10.34 -26.48 -16.45
CA SER A 142 11.62 -26.17 -15.78
C SER A 142 11.83 -24.67 -15.54
N LEU A 143 11.01 -23.81 -16.16
CA LEU A 143 11.07 -22.35 -16.00
C LEU A 143 10.09 -21.87 -14.91
N GLU A 144 9.10 -22.67 -14.54
CA GLU A 144 8.18 -22.36 -13.44
C GLU A 144 8.91 -22.49 -12.09
N GLN A 145 9.20 -21.33 -11.48
CA GLN A 145 9.75 -21.26 -10.13
C GLN A 145 8.62 -21.38 -9.08
N SER A 146 8.94 -21.91 -7.90
CA SER A 146 8.02 -21.89 -6.75
C SER A 146 7.58 -20.45 -6.44
N PRO A 147 6.30 -20.21 -6.07
CA PRO A 147 5.82 -18.89 -5.65
C PRO A 147 6.71 -18.24 -4.58
N VAL A 148 7.28 -19.03 -3.66
CA VAL A 148 8.19 -18.53 -2.63
C VAL A 148 9.47 -17.95 -3.25
N LYS A 149 10.01 -18.61 -4.27
CA LYS A 149 11.21 -18.13 -5.00
C LYS A 149 10.88 -16.88 -5.84
N GLN A 150 9.72 -16.85 -6.48
CA GLN A 150 9.26 -15.69 -7.25
C GLN A 150 9.09 -14.46 -6.34
N ILE A 151 8.43 -14.63 -5.19
CA ILE A 151 8.26 -13.56 -4.19
C ILE A 151 9.64 -13.06 -3.72
N LYS A 152 10.55 -13.97 -3.36
CA LYS A 152 11.92 -13.59 -2.96
C LYS A 152 12.66 -12.82 -4.06
N HIS A 153 12.52 -13.24 -5.31
CA HIS A 153 13.15 -12.58 -6.45
C HIS A 153 12.59 -11.17 -6.67
N ILE A 154 11.27 -11.00 -6.60
CA ILE A 154 10.60 -9.69 -6.70
C ILE A 154 11.05 -8.78 -5.56
N LEU A 155 11.14 -9.31 -4.34
CA LEU A 155 11.59 -8.56 -3.15
C LEU A 155 13.11 -8.27 -3.13
N MET A 156 13.89 -8.72 -4.12
CA MET A 156 15.31 -8.34 -4.20
C MET A 156 15.50 -6.84 -4.41
N ASP A 157 14.53 -6.17 -5.04
CA ASP A 157 14.53 -4.72 -5.30
C ASP A 157 13.34 -4.05 -4.58
N GLU A 158 13.28 -4.25 -3.25
CA GLU A 158 12.19 -3.72 -2.41
C GLU A 158 12.13 -2.19 -2.43
N GLU A 159 13.28 -1.51 -2.45
CA GLU A 159 13.33 -0.05 -2.48
C GLU A 159 12.61 0.51 -3.71
N ARG A 160 12.86 -0.08 -4.90
CA ARG A 160 12.17 0.34 -6.12
C ARG A 160 10.67 0.09 -6.05
N LEU A 161 10.24 -1.03 -5.44
CA LEU A 161 8.82 -1.33 -5.27
C LEU A 161 8.14 -0.30 -4.37
N LEU A 162 8.77 0.05 -3.24
CA LEU A 162 8.29 1.08 -2.31
C LEU A 162 8.21 2.46 -2.98
N ARG A 163 9.27 2.87 -3.69
CA ARG A 163 9.27 4.15 -4.44
C ARG A 163 8.15 4.21 -5.46
N ARG A 164 7.82 3.08 -6.09
CA ARG A 164 6.74 3.00 -7.08
C ARG A 164 5.35 3.15 -6.45
N THR A 165 5.14 2.67 -5.22
CA THR A 165 3.87 2.85 -4.49
C THR A 165 3.77 4.22 -3.82
N GLN A 166 4.89 4.88 -3.53
CA GLN A 166 4.93 6.21 -2.90
C GLN A 166 4.91 7.37 -3.90
N THR A 167 4.81 7.08 -5.21
CA THR A 167 4.81 8.10 -6.25
C THR A 167 3.43 8.72 -6.42
N LYS A 168 3.31 10.04 -6.21
CA LYS A 168 2.06 10.77 -6.47
C LYS A 168 1.76 10.90 -7.97
N ARG A 169 0.89 10.03 -8.49
CA ARG A 169 0.51 10.00 -9.92
C ARG A 169 -0.66 10.92 -10.28
N SER A 170 -1.52 11.25 -9.31
CA SER A 170 -2.74 12.02 -9.52
C SER A 170 -2.77 13.28 -8.65
N SER A 171 -3.53 14.29 -9.10
CA SER A 171 -3.68 15.56 -8.37
C SER A 171 -4.81 15.45 -7.36
N TYR A 172 -4.47 15.24 -6.09
CA TYR A 172 -5.38 15.33 -4.95
C TYR A 172 -4.73 16.08 -3.79
N LYS A 173 -5.57 16.62 -2.90
CA LYS A 173 -5.14 17.30 -1.67
C LYS A 173 -4.97 16.27 -0.56
N ILE A 174 -3.80 16.24 0.05
CA ILE A 174 -3.51 15.38 1.21
C ILE A 174 -4.04 16.10 2.45
N LEU A 175 -4.73 15.37 3.33
CA LEU A 175 -5.29 15.94 4.55
C LEU A 175 -4.15 16.17 5.55
N GLY A 176 -4.00 17.39 6.06
CA GLY A 176 -2.92 17.76 6.97
C GLY A 176 -1.73 18.46 6.31
N ASP A 177 -1.71 18.51 4.98
CA ASP A 177 -0.78 19.33 4.22
C ASP A 177 -1.17 20.80 4.43
N GLU A 178 -0.35 21.55 5.18
CA GLU A 178 -0.46 23.01 5.21
C GLU A 178 -0.28 23.47 3.77
N GLU A 179 -1.22 24.23 3.22
CA GLU A 179 -1.15 24.65 1.83
C GLU A 179 0.18 25.36 1.60
N VAL A 180 1.16 24.64 1.04
CA VAL A 180 2.42 25.18 0.59
C VAL A 180 2.07 26.02 -0.63
N THR A 181 1.61 27.22 -0.35
CA THR A 181 1.72 28.36 -1.24
C THR A 181 3.21 28.51 -1.50
N ASN A 182 3.73 27.83 -2.51
CA ASN A 182 4.80 28.28 -3.39
C ASN A 182 5.36 27.11 -4.21
N ASN A 183 5.47 27.37 -5.51
CA ASN A 183 6.27 26.65 -6.49
C ASN A 183 5.69 25.35 -7.07
N GLU A 184 4.57 25.46 -7.78
CA GLU A 184 4.19 24.54 -8.88
C GLU A 184 5.24 24.47 -10.03
N GLU A 185 6.43 25.06 -9.87
CA GLU A 185 7.42 25.27 -10.94
C GLU A 185 8.75 24.54 -10.75
N GLN A 186 8.97 23.87 -9.62
CA GLN A 186 10.24 23.15 -9.39
C GLN A 186 9.95 21.73 -8.93
N ASN A 187 9.77 20.83 -9.90
CA ASN A 187 10.00 19.37 -9.85
C ASN A 187 9.00 18.57 -10.69
N GLN A 188 8.89 18.88 -11.99
CA GLN A 188 8.33 17.93 -12.95
C GLN A 188 9.28 16.77 -13.29
N GLY A 189 10.45 16.70 -12.65
CA GLY A 189 11.52 15.71 -12.92
C GLY A 189 11.76 14.70 -11.79
N THR A 190 11.43 15.03 -10.54
CA THR A 190 11.39 14.06 -9.44
C THR A 190 9.92 13.82 -9.18
N ALA A 191 9.43 12.60 -9.48
CA ALA A 191 8.16 12.17 -8.93
C ALA A 191 8.13 12.56 -7.44
N ASP A 192 7.10 13.28 -7.02
CA ASP A 192 6.90 13.66 -5.63
C ASP A 192 6.67 12.35 -4.87
N VAL A 193 7.77 11.78 -4.36
CA VAL A 193 7.77 10.52 -3.63
C VAL A 193 7.48 10.87 -2.18
N ASP A 194 6.32 10.45 -1.72
CA ASP A 194 5.83 10.73 -0.37
C ASP A 194 5.65 9.39 0.36
N GLU A 195 6.35 9.25 1.49
CA GLU A 195 6.35 8.01 2.27
C GLU A 195 4.98 7.69 2.89
N GLU A 196 4.12 8.69 3.06
CA GLU A 196 2.76 8.54 3.58
C GLU A 196 1.74 8.13 2.50
N ILE A 197 2.15 8.13 1.22
CA ILE A 197 1.30 7.71 0.10
C ILE A 197 1.50 6.23 -0.20
N PHE A 198 0.37 5.52 -0.40
CA PHE A 198 0.34 4.18 -0.96
C PHE A 198 -0.58 4.14 -2.19
N ASP A 199 0.03 4.04 -3.37
CA ASP A 199 -0.61 3.97 -4.68
C ASP A 199 -0.37 2.58 -5.31
N ASP A 200 -1.44 1.76 -5.35
CA ASP A 200 -1.46 0.42 -5.93
C ASP A 200 -1.95 0.37 -7.39
N ASP A 201 -2.09 1.52 -8.08
CA ASP A 201 -2.64 1.60 -9.45
C ASP A 201 -1.91 0.67 -10.44
N ASP A 202 -0.59 0.56 -10.34
CA ASP A 202 0.19 -0.33 -11.21
C ASP A 202 -0.16 -1.80 -10.98
N PHE A 203 -0.41 -2.20 -9.73
CA PHE A 203 -0.81 -3.55 -9.37
C PHE A 203 -2.26 -3.81 -9.80
N TYR A 204 -3.17 -2.88 -9.55
CA TYR A 204 -4.54 -2.93 -10.04
C TYR A 204 -4.58 -3.08 -11.57
N HIS A 205 -3.81 -2.29 -12.29
CA HIS A 205 -3.71 -2.37 -13.74
C HIS A 205 -3.11 -3.69 -14.25
N HIS A 206 -2.21 -4.30 -13.48
CA HIS A 206 -1.70 -5.64 -13.79
C HIS A 206 -2.81 -6.69 -13.65
N LEU A 207 -3.52 -6.71 -12.51
CA LEU A 207 -4.64 -7.62 -12.29
C LEU A 207 -5.76 -7.42 -13.33
N LEU A 208 -6.07 -6.18 -13.66
CA LEU A 208 -7.07 -5.87 -14.69
C LEU A 208 -6.66 -6.41 -16.06
N ARG A 209 -5.38 -6.25 -16.45
CA ARG A 209 -4.86 -6.83 -17.70
C ARG A 209 -4.97 -8.35 -17.67
N GLU A 210 -4.59 -8.99 -16.58
CA GLU A 210 -4.65 -10.45 -16.46
C GLU A 210 -6.10 -10.96 -16.54
N ILE A 211 -7.05 -10.29 -15.89
CA ILE A 211 -8.48 -10.63 -15.97
C ILE A 211 -8.99 -10.47 -17.40
N ILE A 212 -8.61 -9.37 -18.08
CA ILE A 212 -8.99 -9.15 -19.48
C ILE A 212 -8.39 -10.25 -20.36
N GLU A 213 -7.10 -10.55 -20.21
CA GLU A 213 -6.38 -11.57 -20.99
C GLU A 213 -7.00 -12.96 -20.81
N ARG A 214 -7.35 -13.35 -19.58
CA ARG A 214 -8.06 -14.61 -19.28
C ARG A 214 -9.45 -14.66 -19.92
N LYS A 215 -10.19 -13.54 -19.94
CA LYS A 215 -11.52 -13.48 -20.60
C LYS A 215 -11.42 -13.47 -22.12
N THR A 216 -10.39 -12.85 -22.68
CA THR A 216 -10.20 -12.75 -24.13
C THR A 216 -9.46 -13.95 -24.74
N SER A 217 -8.73 -14.74 -23.94
CA SER A 217 -8.12 -15.98 -24.42
C SER A 217 -9.14 -17.09 -24.66
N SER A 218 -10.35 -16.97 -24.10
CA SER A 218 -11.49 -17.82 -24.41
C SER A 218 -12.24 -17.39 -25.68
N THR A 219 -11.85 -16.31 -26.35
CA THR A 219 -12.47 -15.86 -27.61
C THR A 219 -11.55 -16.15 -28.80
N ASP A 220 -11.93 -17.09 -29.65
CA ASP A 220 -11.13 -17.60 -30.78
C ASP A 220 -10.94 -16.60 -31.95
N ASN A 221 -11.40 -15.35 -31.81
CA ASN A 221 -11.44 -14.40 -32.92
C ASN A 221 -10.38 -13.29 -32.79
N PRO A 222 -9.21 -13.41 -33.46
CA PRO A 222 -8.07 -12.48 -33.30
C PRO A 222 -8.38 -11.05 -33.74
N VAL A 223 -9.37 -10.87 -34.62
CA VAL A 223 -9.79 -9.55 -35.12
C VAL A 223 -10.54 -8.76 -34.03
N ALA A 224 -11.36 -9.42 -33.21
CA ALA A 224 -12.06 -8.75 -32.11
C ALA A 224 -11.09 -8.27 -31.01
N LEU A 225 -10.07 -9.10 -30.72
CA LEU A 225 -9.04 -8.80 -29.72
C LEU A 225 -8.20 -7.56 -30.09
N SER A 226 -7.75 -7.50 -31.35
CA SER A 226 -6.99 -6.35 -31.86
C SER A 226 -7.79 -5.04 -31.81
N ARG A 227 -9.11 -5.11 -32.04
CA ARG A 227 -10.01 -3.96 -32.00
C ARG A 227 -10.23 -3.44 -30.58
N GLN A 228 -10.39 -4.33 -29.61
CA GLN A 228 -10.52 -3.99 -28.19
C GLN A 228 -9.23 -3.38 -27.63
N TRP A 229 -8.07 -3.91 -28.02
CA TRP A 229 -6.77 -3.36 -27.61
C TRP A 229 -6.52 -1.95 -28.17
N LEU A 230 -6.92 -1.71 -29.43
CA LEU A 230 -6.90 -0.37 -30.05
C LEU A 230 -7.81 0.62 -29.33
N GLU A 231 -8.97 0.16 -28.84
CA GLU A 231 -9.91 0.99 -28.09
C GLU A 231 -9.36 1.38 -26.71
N ILE A 232 -8.71 0.45 -26.01
CA ILE A 232 -7.98 0.71 -24.76
C ILE A 232 -6.86 1.73 -24.99
N GLN A 233 -6.08 1.61 -26.07
CA GLN A 233 -5.07 2.61 -26.42
C GLN A 233 -5.67 4.01 -26.67
N LYS A 234 -6.83 4.07 -27.34
CA LYS A 234 -7.52 5.35 -27.58
C LYS A 234 -8.03 5.99 -26.29
N LEU A 235 -8.50 5.20 -25.33
CA LEU A 235 -8.91 5.70 -24.01
C LEU A 235 -7.72 6.29 -23.24
N ARG A 236 -6.55 5.66 -23.28
CA ARG A 236 -5.31 6.17 -22.64
C ARG A 236 -4.87 7.51 -23.21
N LYS A 237 -5.02 7.75 -24.53
CA LYS A 237 -4.69 9.04 -25.17
C LYS A 237 -5.59 10.20 -24.75
N LYS A 238 -6.76 9.93 -24.14
CA LYS A 238 -7.68 10.99 -23.66
C LYS A 238 -7.25 11.58 -22.32
N VAL A 239 -6.34 10.95 -21.59
CA VAL A 239 -5.72 11.52 -20.38
C VAL A 239 -4.74 12.60 -20.82
N LYS A 240 -5.22 13.84 -20.94
CA LYS A 240 -4.38 15.00 -21.25
C LYS A 240 -3.63 15.38 -19.98
N ARG A 241 -2.29 15.25 -20.01
CA ARG A 241 -1.43 15.85 -18.97
C ARG A 241 -1.78 17.34 -18.85
N LYS A 242 -1.83 17.84 -17.62
CA LYS A 242 -1.96 19.28 -17.33
C LYS A 242 -0.69 19.95 -17.86
N VAL A 243 -0.76 20.51 -19.06
CA VAL A 243 0.33 21.27 -19.69
C VAL A 243 0.08 22.74 -19.42
N ASP A 244 1.10 23.44 -18.92
CA ASP A 244 1.04 24.89 -18.71
C ASP A 244 0.90 25.60 -20.06
N THR A 245 -0.31 26.07 -20.37
CA THR A 245 -0.63 26.77 -21.62
C THR A 245 -0.03 28.17 -21.67
N ARG A 246 0.32 28.77 -20.51
CA ARG A 246 1.04 30.06 -20.43
C ARG A 246 2.53 29.92 -20.69
N ALA A 247 3.10 28.73 -20.53
CA ALA A 247 4.48 28.46 -20.91
C ALA A 247 4.69 28.46 -22.43
N SER A 248 3.63 28.30 -23.22
CA SER A 248 3.72 28.38 -24.68
C SER A 248 3.95 29.83 -25.15
N LYS A 249 4.82 29.98 -26.16
CA LYS A 249 5.08 31.26 -26.85
C LYS A 249 5.62 32.39 -25.95
N GLY A 250 6.36 32.06 -24.90
CA GLY A 250 7.13 33.04 -24.11
C GLY A 250 6.29 33.99 -23.24
N ARG A 251 5.04 33.64 -22.91
CA ARG A 251 4.19 34.45 -22.01
C ARG A 251 4.57 34.32 -20.52
N LYS A 252 5.51 33.42 -20.23
CA LYS A 252 6.08 33.15 -18.91
C LYS A 252 7.61 33.17 -19.03
N ILE A 253 8.27 33.91 -18.15
CA ILE A 253 9.73 33.98 -18.11
C ILE A 253 10.24 32.64 -17.58
N ARG A 254 11.21 32.04 -18.28
CA ARG A 254 11.88 30.82 -17.86
C ARG A 254 13.36 31.11 -17.69
N TYR A 255 13.92 30.65 -16.57
CA TYR A 255 15.33 30.80 -16.25
C TYR A 255 16.14 29.62 -16.81
N ASP A 256 16.02 29.41 -18.13
CA ASP A 256 16.78 28.39 -18.85
C ASP A 256 18.00 29.01 -19.53
N ILE A 257 19.15 28.37 -19.42
CA ILE A 257 20.38 28.82 -20.08
C ILE A 257 20.23 28.59 -21.60
N ILE A 258 20.34 29.66 -22.39
CA ILE A 258 20.33 29.57 -23.86
C ILE A 258 21.78 29.46 -24.35
N PRO A 259 22.25 28.28 -24.84
CA PRO A 259 23.67 28.05 -25.10
C PRO A 259 24.29 29.04 -26.11
N LYS A 260 23.52 29.49 -27.10
CA LYS A 260 23.95 30.46 -28.11
C LYS A 260 24.14 31.89 -27.56
N LEU A 261 23.54 32.21 -26.43
CA LEU A 261 23.64 33.52 -25.78
C LEU A 261 24.69 33.54 -24.65
N VAL A 262 25.23 32.38 -24.29
CA VAL A 262 26.34 32.29 -23.33
C VAL A 262 27.56 32.95 -23.96
N ASN A 263 28.23 33.83 -23.21
CA ASN A 263 29.41 34.59 -23.64
C ASN A 263 29.19 35.44 -24.91
N TYR A 264 27.95 35.88 -25.18
CA TYR A 264 27.64 36.69 -26.36
C TYR A 264 28.41 38.03 -26.39
N MET A 265 28.61 38.66 -25.22
CA MET A 265 29.39 39.88 -25.07
C MET A 265 30.15 39.88 -23.74
N ALA A 266 31.35 40.47 -23.74
CA ALA A 266 32.08 40.77 -22.51
C ALA A 266 31.48 42.02 -21.84
N PRO A 267 31.43 42.10 -20.50
CA PRO A 267 31.04 43.32 -19.80
C PRO A 267 31.98 44.48 -20.16
N LEU A 268 31.42 45.58 -20.65
CA LEU A 268 32.15 46.82 -20.92
C LEU A 268 31.62 47.89 -19.99
N ASP A 269 32.48 48.36 -19.08
CA ASP A 269 32.13 49.51 -18.26
C ASP A 269 32.29 50.80 -19.08
N ARG A 270 31.19 51.52 -19.26
CA ARG A 270 31.13 52.82 -19.93
C ARG A 270 30.73 53.94 -18.95
N ALA A 271 30.73 53.66 -17.65
CA ALA A 271 30.37 54.65 -16.66
C ALA A 271 31.39 55.80 -16.64
N THR A 272 30.89 57.03 -16.75
CA THR A 272 31.69 58.26 -16.62
C THR A 272 31.75 58.78 -15.18
N TYR A 273 30.84 58.31 -14.34
CA TYR A 273 30.71 58.70 -12.94
C TYR A 273 31.30 57.62 -12.03
N SER A 274 31.94 58.05 -10.94
CA SER A 274 32.40 57.14 -9.90
C SER A 274 31.22 56.52 -9.14
N ASP A 275 31.44 55.38 -8.53
CA ASP A 275 30.38 54.68 -7.80
C ASP A 275 29.92 55.45 -6.56
N GLU A 276 30.80 56.26 -5.95
CA GLU A 276 30.46 57.16 -4.85
C GLU A 276 29.48 58.25 -5.31
N ALA A 277 29.72 58.84 -6.47
CA ALA A 277 28.84 59.86 -7.05
C ALA A 277 27.46 59.29 -7.40
N LYS A 278 27.40 58.06 -7.94
CA LYS A 278 26.14 57.35 -8.20
C LYS A 278 25.38 57.10 -6.90
N THR A 279 26.07 56.60 -5.88
CA THR A 279 25.48 56.27 -4.58
C THR A 279 24.95 57.51 -3.87
N GLU A 280 25.69 58.61 -3.92
CA GLU A 280 25.25 59.91 -3.40
C GLU A 280 24.02 60.44 -4.14
N LEU A 281 24.02 60.38 -5.47
CA LEU A 281 22.91 60.84 -6.29
C LEU A 281 21.62 60.06 -6.00
N PHE A 282 21.69 58.72 -6.02
CA PHE A 282 20.52 57.87 -5.75
C PHE A 282 20.07 57.91 -4.30
N GLY A 283 20.99 58.09 -3.34
CA GLY A 283 20.66 58.29 -1.93
C GLY A 283 20.04 59.66 -1.63
N SER A 284 20.26 60.66 -2.49
CA SER A 284 19.65 61.99 -2.41
C SER A 284 18.39 62.13 -3.27
N LEU A 285 18.05 61.13 -4.08
CA LEU A 285 16.92 61.19 -5.00
C LEU A 285 15.62 60.95 -4.21
N PHE A 286 14.73 61.93 -4.22
CA PHE A 286 13.40 61.91 -3.58
C PHE A 286 13.37 61.83 -2.03
N GLY A 287 14.48 62.11 -1.32
CA GLY A 287 14.50 62.19 0.14
C GLY A 287 15.68 62.99 0.72
N GLN A 288 15.53 63.51 1.94
CA GLN A 288 16.64 64.19 2.65
C GLN A 288 17.60 63.15 3.24
N LYS A 289 18.89 63.26 2.91
CA LYS A 289 19.96 62.52 3.61
C LYS A 289 19.91 62.86 5.10
N LYS A 290 19.53 61.90 5.95
CA LYS A 290 19.69 62.03 7.41
C LYS A 290 21.17 61.83 7.75
N TYR A 291 21.92 62.93 7.85
CA TYR A 291 23.20 62.90 8.53
C TYR A 291 22.92 62.72 10.03
N GLY A 292 23.23 61.55 10.57
CA GLY A 292 23.18 61.30 12.01
C GLY A 292 24.12 62.27 12.72
N LYS A 293 23.61 62.98 13.72
CA LYS A 293 24.43 63.73 14.68
C LYS A 293 25.16 62.77 15.62
#